data_AF-A0A925W957-F1
#
_entry.id   AF-A0A925W957-F1
#
_cell.length_a   1.000
_cell.length_b   1.000
_cell.length_c   1.000
_cell.angle_alpha   90.00
_cell.angle_beta   90.00
_cell.angle_gamma   90.00
#
_symmetry.space_group_name_H-M   'P 1'
#
loop_
_entity.id
_entity.type
_entity.pdbx_description
1 polymer ?
#
loop_
_entity_poly.entity_id
_entity_poly.type
_entity_poly.pdbx_seq_one_letter_code
_entity_poly.pdbx_strand_id
1 'polypeptide(L)'
;MVLAGPSGSGKSTWAATHFAADQIVSSDRLRAVVGSGEDDIAASTDAFALLEEIVTRRVVRRLTTVIDTTGLDAARRTRWRTLARDAGMS
;
A
#
# COMPACT_ATOMS: atom_id res chain seq x y z
N MET A 1 -1.66 7.18 6.83
CA MET A 1 -1.22 8.24 5.89
C MET A 1 -0.87 7.58 4.57
N VAL A 2 -1.54 7.95 3.47
CA VAL A 2 -1.35 7.31 2.16
C VAL A 2 -0.22 8.00 1.38
N LEU A 3 0.88 7.29 1.08
CA LEU A 3 1.97 7.77 0.21
C LEU A 3 1.86 7.13 -1.18
N ALA A 4 0.99 7.66 -2.03
CA ALA A 4 0.93 7.22 -3.42
C ALA A 4 1.95 8.01 -4.27
N GLY A 5 2.84 7.34 -5.00
CA GLY A 5 3.60 7.98 -6.07
C GLY A 5 4.52 7.00 -6.85
N PRO A 6 5.07 7.43 -8.00
CA PRO A 6 5.68 6.53 -9.00
C PRO A 6 6.93 5.78 -8.53
N SER A 7 7.22 4.59 -9.07
CA SER A 7 8.47 3.84 -8.79
C SER A 7 9.71 4.73 -8.99
N GLY A 8 10.73 4.53 -8.17
CA GLY A 8 12.04 5.18 -8.36
C GLY A 8 12.17 6.61 -7.81
N SER A 9 11.11 7.23 -7.26
CA SER A 9 11.20 8.60 -6.70
C SER A 9 11.75 8.66 -5.25
N GLY A 10 12.37 7.59 -4.74
CA GLY A 10 12.93 7.52 -3.37
C GLY A 10 11.92 7.31 -2.25
N LYS A 11 10.65 6.99 -2.54
CA LYS A 11 9.60 6.85 -1.52
C LYS A 11 9.70 5.59 -0.68
N SER A 12 10.15 4.47 -1.24
CA SER A 12 10.37 3.25 -0.45
C SER A 12 11.49 3.47 0.56
N THR A 13 12.55 4.18 0.16
CA THR A 13 13.63 4.64 1.06
C THR A 13 13.11 5.62 2.10
N TRP A 14 12.37 6.65 1.69
CA TRP A 14 11.77 7.63 2.61
C TRP A 14 10.82 6.96 3.61
N ALA A 15 9.95 6.07 3.14
CA ALA A 15 9.03 5.32 3.98
C ALA A 15 9.79 4.44 4.97
N ALA A 16 10.82 3.72 4.54
CA ALA A 16 11.66 2.91 5.42
C ALA A 16 12.45 3.74 6.45
N THR A 17 12.77 5.00 6.14
CA THR A 17 13.41 5.93 7.08
C THR A 17 12.44 6.49 8.11
N HIS A 18 11.17 6.68 7.75
CA HIS A 18 10.17 7.37 8.59
C HIS A 18 9.16 6.45 9.28
N PHE A 19 9.02 5.20 8.83
CA PHE A 19 8.03 4.25 9.32
C PHE A 19 8.65 2.90 9.61
N ALA A 20 8.08 2.21 10.59
CA ALA A 20 8.46 0.83 10.87
C ALA A 20 8.04 -0.08 9.70
N ALA A 21 8.79 -1.16 9.48
CA ALA A 21 8.55 -2.07 8.34
C ALA A 21 7.14 -2.67 8.33
N ASP A 22 6.56 -2.89 9.51
CA ASP A 22 5.20 -3.40 9.69
C ASP A 22 4.09 -2.36 9.43
N GLN A 23 4.46 -1.08 9.28
CA GLN A 23 3.55 0.00 8.91
C GLN A 23 3.45 0.20 7.39
N ILE A 24 4.38 -0.38 6.61
CA ILE A 24 4.46 -0.21 5.15
C ILE A 24 3.86 -1.43 4.46
N VAL A 25 2.87 -1.21 3.59
CA VAL A 25 2.28 -2.25 2.74
C VAL A 25 2.59 -1.89 1.28
N SER A 26 3.42 -2.72 0.62
CA SER A 26 3.93 -2.46 -0.71
C SER A 26 3.32 -3.40 -1.76
N SER A 27 2.82 -2.85 -2.87
CA SER A 27 2.33 -3.66 -3.99
C SER A 27 3.43 -4.52 -4.62
N ASP A 28 4.67 -4.03 -4.60
CA ASP A 28 5.80 -4.67 -5.27
C ASP A 28 6.25 -5.89 -4.47
N ARG A 29 6.35 -5.73 -3.14
CA ARG A 29 6.55 -6.88 -2.24
C ARG A 29 5.43 -7.89 -2.33
N LEU A 30 4.18 -7.44 -2.45
CA LEU A 30 3.05 -8.35 -2.62
C LEU A 30 3.09 -9.10 -3.95
N ARG A 31 3.59 -8.49 -5.03
CA ARG A 31 3.87 -9.21 -6.30
C ARG A 31 4.90 -10.31 -6.12
N ALA A 32 5.94 -10.09 -5.32
CA ALA A 32 6.90 -11.14 -4.99
C ALA A 32 6.30 -12.27 -4.13
N VAL A 33 5.28 -11.97 -3.31
CA VAL A 33 4.60 -12.98 -2.48
C VAL A 33 3.69 -13.89 -3.31
N VAL A 34 2.97 -13.33 -4.30
CA VAL A 34 1.99 -14.08 -5.10
C VAL A 34 2.53 -14.56 -6.46
N GLY A 35 3.59 -13.94 -6.97
CA GLY A 35 4.17 -14.20 -8.28
C GLY A 35 5.63 -14.63 -8.22
N SER A 36 6.39 -14.34 -9.28
CA SER A 36 7.80 -14.73 -9.41
C SER A 36 8.81 -13.65 -9.00
N GLY A 37 8.36 -12.50 -8.48
CA GLY A 37 9.24 -11.41 -8.05
C GLY A 37 8.54 -10.06 -7.97
N GLU A 38 9.26 -9.04 -7.48
CA GLU A 38 8.70 -7.69 -7.31
C GLU A 38 8.31 -7.03 -8.63
N ASP A 39 8.91 -7.44 -9.75
CA ASP A 39 8.65 -6.92 -11.10
C ASP A 39 7.63 -7.75 -11.90
N ASP A 40 7.03 -8.78 -11.30
CA ASP A 40 6.07 -9.66 -11.98
C ASP A 40 4.72 -8.94 -12.18
N ILE A 41 4.57 -8.28 -13.33
CA ILE A 41 3.34 -7.57 -13.69
C ILE A 41 2.13 -8.51 -13.79
N ALA A 42 2.31 -9.78 -14.15
CA ALA A 42 1.20 -10.73 -14.25
C ALA A 42 0.54 -10.98 -12.89
N ALA A 43 1.31 -10.91 -11.80
CA ALA A 43 0.84 -11.04 -10.42
C ALA A 43 0.17 -9.76 -9.86
N SER A 44 0.06 -8.68 -10.63
CA SER A 44 -0.45 -7.39 -10.13
C SER A 44 -1.88 -7.50 -9.58
N THR A 45 -2.76 -8.22 -10.25
CA THR A 45 -4.17 -8.35 -9.83
C THR A 45 -4.26 -8.97 -8.43
N ASP A 46 -3.55 -10.06 -8.20
CA ASP A 46 -3.54 -10.77 -6.91
C ASP A 46 -2.83 -9.93 -5.83
N ALA A 47 -1.72 -9.29 -6.17
CA ALA A 47 -1.01 -8.39 -5.27
C ALA A 47 -1.90 -7.22 -4.81
N PHE A 48 -2.66 -6.62 -5.72
CA PHE A 48 -3.60 -5.54 -5.38
C PHE A 48 -4.79 -6.05 -4.57
N ALA A 49 -5.28 -7.27 -4.80
CA ALA A 49 -6.33 -7.86 -3.96
C ALA A 49 -5.86 -8.03 -2.50
N LEU A 50 -4.63 -8.52 -2.30
CA LEU A 50 -4.02 -8.62 -0.98
C LEU A 50 -3.79 -7.25 -0.33
N LEU A 51 -3.33 -6.27 -1.12
CA LEU A 51 -3.11 -4.91 -0.64
C LEU A 51 -4.39 -4.31 -0.04
N GLU A 52 -5.51 -4.41 -0.76
CA GLU A 52 -6.81 -3.91 -0.32
C GLU A 52 -7.26 -4.57 1.00
N GLU A 53 -7.10 -5.89 1.11
CA GLU A 53 -7.48 -6.64 2.31
C GLU A 53 -6.61 -6.23 3.52
N ILE A 54 -5.29 -6.15 3.35
CA ILE A 54 -4.36 -5.75 4.41
C ILE A 54 -4.68 -4.33 4.88
N VAL A 55 -4.83 -3.38 3.96
CA VAL A 55 -5.15 -1.99 4.27
C VAL A 55 -6.47 -1.92 5.03
N THR A 56 -7.49 -2.64 4.58
CA THR A 56 -8.80 -2.67 5.25
C THR A 56 -8.69 -3.17 6.68
N ARG A 57 -8.03 -4.31 6.90
CA ARG A 57 -7.85 -4.90 8.24
C ARG A 57 -7.08 -3.98 9.18
N ARG A 58 -6.06 -3.28 8.66
CA ARG A 58 -5.26 -2.35 9.48
C ARG A 58 -6.03 -1.10 9.84
N VAL A 59 -6.79 -0.53 8.90
CA VAL A 59 -7.61 0.67 9.13
C VAL A 59 -8.73 0.37 10.13
N VAL A 60 -9.41 -0.77 10.03
CA VAL A 60 -10.41 -1.21 11.02
C VAL A 60 -9.81 -1.30 12.43
N ARG A 61 -8.54 -1.68 12.54
CA ARG A 61 -7.79 -1.74 13.81
C ARG A 61 -7.14 -0.41 14.20
N ARG A 62 -7.36 0.66 13.42
CA ARG A 62 -6.76 2.00 13.60
C ARG A 62 -5.23 1.98 13.64
N LEU A 63 -4.61 1.08 12.87
CA LEU A 63 -3.15 1.00 12.77
C LEU A 63 -2.62 1.93 11.68
N THR A 64 -1.57 2.69 12.02
CA THR A 64 -0.83 3.49 11.06
C THR A 64 -0.43 2.62 9.86
N THR A 65 -0.90 3.02 8.68
CA THR A 65 -0.68 2.28 7.44
C THR A 65 -0.18 3.26 6.39
N VAL A 66 0.99 2.92 5.86
CA VAL A 66 1.66 3.57 4.73
C VAL A 66 1.57 2.61 3.56
N ILE A 67 1.00 3.08 2.47
CA ILE A 67 0.79 2.28 1.27
C ILE A 67 1.81 2.74 0.25
N ASP A 68 2.67 1.83 -0.20
CA ASP A 68 3.72 2.08 -1.21
C ASP A 68 3.36 1.36 -2.50
N THR A 69 3.04 2.10 -3.56
CA THR A 69 2.70 1.51 -4.86
C THR A 69 3.21 2.39 -5.99
N THR A 70 3.66 1.74 -7.05
CA THR A 70 4.28 2.35 -8.23
C THR A 70 3.32 3.01 -9.22
N GLY A 71 2.02 2.79 -9.05
CA GLY A 71 0.97 3.38 -9.87
C GLY A 71 -0.36 3.21 -9.17
N LEU A 72 -0.86 4.30 -8.59
CA LEU A 72 -2.11 4.28 -7.84
C LEU A 72 -3.16 5.01 -8.64
N ASP A 73 -4.18 4.28 -9.08
CA ASP A 73 -5.36 4.90 -9.67
C ASP A 73 -6.03 5.85 -8.65
N ALA A 74 -6.52 6.98 -9.14
CA ALA A 74 -7.14 8.02 -8.32
C ALA A 74 -8.35 7.50 -7.54
N ALA A 75 -9.08 6.51 -8.08
CA ALA A 75 -10.23 5.92 -7.40
C ALA A 75 -9.80 5.11 -6.18
N ARG A 76 -8.75 4.28 -6.27
CA ARG A 76 -8.21 3.53 -5.12
C ARG A 76 -7.73 4.46 -4.01
N ARG A 77 -7.00 5.52 -4.37
CA ARG A 77 -6.55 6.54 -3.41
C ARG A 77 -7.73 7.17 -2.65
N THR A 78 -8.81 7.47 -3.37
CA THR A 78 -10.03 8.05 -2.80
C THR A 78 -10.73 7.07 -1.87
N ARG A 79 -10.80 5.78 -2.24
CA ARG A 79 -11.38 4.73 -1.40
C ARG A 79 -10.65 4.59 -0.07
N TRP A 80 -9.32 4.46 -0.07
CA TRP A 80 -8.57 4.33 1.18
C TRP A 80 -8.62 5.57 2.07
N ARG A 81 -8.64 6.76 1.47
CA ARG A 81 -8.86 8.00 2.24
C ARG A 81 -10.22 8.03 2.90
N THR A 82 -11.25 7.54 2.20
CA THR A 82 -12.61 7.46 2.76
C THR A 82 -12.67 6.45 3.89
N LEU A 83 -12.11 5.25 3.66
CA LEU A 83 -12.02 4.22 4.68
C LEU A 83 -11.28 4.70 5.95
N ALA A 84 -10.18 5.43 5.80
CA ALA A 84 -9.44 6.00 6.93
C ALA A 84 -10.28 7.03 7.70
N ARG A 85 -10.97 7.94 7.00
CA ARG A 85 -11.86 8.93 7.63
C ARG A 85 -12.99 8.26 8.40
N ASP A 86 -13.63 7.26 7.81
CA ASP A 86 -14.75 6.53 8.43
C ASP A 86 -14.29 5.77 9.69
N ALA A 87 -13.03 5.33 9.73
CA ALA A 87 -12.42 4.71 10.91
C ALA A 87 -11.97 5.70 12.00
N GLY A 88 -12.14 7.02 11.77
CA GLY A 88 -11.71 8.09 12.66
C GLY A 88 -10.21 8.40 12.59
N MET A 89 -9.55 8.06 11.48
CA MET A 89 -8.14 8.37 11.22
C MET A 89 -8.04 9.61 10.31
N SER A 90 -7.30 10.63 10.75
CA SER A 90 -7.04 11.88 9.99
C SER A 90 -5.67 11.88 9.33
#